data_AF-A0A3A6K2M2-F1
#
_entry.id   AF-A0A3A6K2M2-F1
#
_cell.length_a   1.000
_cell.length_b   1.000
_cell.length_c   1.000
_cell.angle_alpha   90.00
_cell.angle_beta   90.00
_cell.angle_gamma   90.00
#
_symmetry.space_group_name_H-M   'P 1'
#
loop_
_entity.id
_entity.type
_entity.pdbx_description
1 polymer ?
#
loop_
_entity_poly.entity_id
_entity_poly.type
_entity_poly.pdbx_seq_one_letter_code
_entity_poly.pdbx_strand_id
1 'polypeptide(L)'
;MKMNLNEMEALYAFGCPNRKATIERLRLVAAIAPDPAAKKLFYMLSIKLSAEGADRWYRCFYHNLRVRMDEYYHDKAVMERVLNDRREDCYGEADEV
;
A
#
# COMPACT_ATOMS: atom_id res chain seq x y z
N MET A 1 8.86 -5.48 13.92
CA MET A 1 8.03 -4.27 13.72
C MET A 1 6.67 -4.70 13.16
N LYS A 2 5.55 -4.19 13.68
CA LYS A 2 4.20 -4.44 13.13
C LYS A 2 3.75 -3.23 12.30
N MET A 3 3.24 -3.48 11.10
CA MET A 3 2.64 -2.46 10.24
C MET A 3 1.16 -2.75 9.99
N ASN A 4 0.36 -1.69 9.87
CA ASN A 4 -1.03 -1.80 9.42
C ASN A 4 -1.11 -1.75 7.87
N LEU A 5 -2.30 -2.00 7.31
CA LEU A 5 -2.49 -2.04 5.85
C LEU A 5 -2.09 -0.71 5.18
N ASN A 6 -2.53 0.43 5.70
CA ASN A 6 -2.20 1.75 5.13
C ASN A 6 -0.68 2.02 5.13
N GLU A 7 0.03 1.60 6.18
CA GLU A 7 1.49 1.68 6.24
C GLU A 7 2.17 0.75 5.21
N MET A 8 1.61 -0.45 5.02
CA MET A 8 2.08 -1.40 4.02
C MET A 8 1.84 -0.89 2.60
N GLU A 9 0.65 -0.35 2.30
CA GLU A 9 0.31 0.27 1.02
C GLU A 9 1.20 1.49 0.72
N ALA A 10 1.40 2.37 1.71
CA ALA A 10 2.30 3.51 1.58
C ALA A 10 3.74 3.06 1.28
N LEU A 11 4.24 2.02 1.95
CA LEU A 11 5.57 1.47 1.66
C LEU A 11 5.64 0.73 0.32
N TYR A 12 4.56 0.09 -0.10
CA TYR A 12 4.49 -0.57 -1.40
C TYR A 12 4.58 0.45 -2.53
N ALA A 13 3.85 1.56 -2.41
CA ALA A 13 3.83 2.64 -3.39
C ALA A 13 5.10 3.49 -3.38
N PHE A 14 5.60 3.89 -2.21
CA PHE A 14 6.69 4.87 -2.08
C PHE A 14 8.01 4.28 -1.59
N GLY A 15 8.06 3.02 -1.17
CA GLY A 15 9.29 2.40 -0.67
C GLY A 15 10.18 1.84 -1.77
N CYS A 16 11.44 1.56 -1.42
CA CYS A 16 12.40 0.82 -2.23
C CYS A 16 13.37 0.02 -1.33
N PRO A 17 14.21 -0.89 -1.86
CA PRO A 17 15.15 -1.67 -1.06
C PRO A 17 16.18 -0.83 -0.28
N ASN A 18 16.40 0.44 -0.69
CA ASN A 18 17.24 1.38 0.04
C ASN A 18 16.45 2.10 1.15
N ARG A 19 16.70 1.73 2.40
CA ARG A 19 16.02 2.29 3.58
C ARG A 19 16.12 3.81 3.67
N LYS A 20 17.32 4.37 3.48
CA LYS A 20 17.55 5.81 3.61
C LYS A 20 16.73 6.58 2.57
N ALA A 21 16.79 6.14 1.33
CA ALA A 21 16.00 6.73 0.24
C ALA A 21 14.48 6.62 0.50
N THR A 22 14.02 5.51 1.07
CA THR A 22 12.61 5.38 1.47
C THR A 22 12.22 6.37 2.56
N ILE A 23 13.03 6.51 3.62
CA ILE A 23 12.76 7.46 4.71
C ILE A 23 12.71 8.90 4.19
N GLU A 24 13.67 9.29 3.35
CA GLU A 24 13.72 10.61 2.73
C GLU A 24 12.50 10.86 1.86
N ARG A 25 12.13 9.89 1.00
CA ARG A 25 10.94 10.00 0.15
C ARG A 25 9.65 10.16 0.97
N LEU A 26 9.49 9.39 2.05
CA LEU A 26 8.33 9.50 2.92
C LEU A 26 8.25 10.87 3.61
N ARG A 27 9.38 11.42 4.06
CA ARG A 27 9.42 12.77 4.64
C ARG A 27 9.07 13.85 3.63
N LEU A 28 9.54 13.72 2.39
CA LEU A 28 9.20 14.63 1.30
C LEU A 28 7.69 14.60 1.01
N VAL A 29 7.11 13.40 0.84
CA VAL A 29 5.68 13.24 0.59
C VAL A 29 4.86 13.80 1.76
N ALA A 30 5.29 13.58 3.00
CA ALA A 30 4.63 14.17 4.17
C ALA A 30 4.65 15.71 4.15
N ALA A 31 5.76 16.33 3.72
CA ALA A 31 5.90 17.77 3.69
C ALA A 31 4.96 18.43 2.65
N ILE A 32 4.76 17.79 1.50
CA ILE A 32 3.92 18.31 0.41
C ILE A 32 2.45 17.88 0.49
N ALA A 33 2.11 16.92 1.35
CA ALA A 33 0.73 16.42 1.47
C ALA A 33 -0.21 17.52 2.02
N PRO A 34 -1.29 17.86 1.28
CA PRO A 34 -2.29 18.82 1.75
C PRO A 34 -3.20 18.22 2.82
N ASP A 35 -3.49 16.92 2.72
CA ASP A 35 -4.32 16.20 3.68
C ASP A 35 -3.56 15.93 5.00
N PRO A 36 -4.08 16.35 6.16
CA PRO A 36 -3.43 16.13 7.45
C PRO A 36 -3.24 14.65 7.82
N ALA A 37 -4.17 13.77 7.42
CA ALA A 37 -4.08 12.35 7.74
C ALA A 37 -2.96 11.67 6.94
N ALA A 38 -2.86 11.97 5.64
CA ALA A 38 -1.76 11.52 4.77
C ALA A 38 -0.41 12.03 5.28
N LYS A 39 -0.32 13.32 5.64
CA LYS A 39 0.88 13.91 6.25
C LYS A 39 1.31 13.12 7.50
N LYS A 40 0.37 12.86 8.40
CA LYS A 40 0.62 12.07 9.63
C LYS A 40 1.08 10.65 9.31
N LEU A 41 0.42 9.97 8.37
CA LEU A 41 0.77 8.61 7.95
C LEU A 41 2.23 8.53 7.45
N PHE A 42 2.59 9.35 6.46
CA PHE A 42 3.92 9.32 5.87
C PHE A 42 5.00 9.72 6.87
N TYR A 43 4.75 10.76 7.68
CA TYR A 43 5.69 11.19 8.70
C TYR A 43 5.93 10.11 9.75
N MET A 44 4.87 9.56 10.35
CA MET A 44 4.97 8.51 11.37
C MET A 44 5.66 7.25 10.83
N LEU A 45 5.37 6.88 9.58
CA LEU A 45 6.01 5.76 8.91
C LEU A 45 7.53 6.00 8.71
N SER A 46 7.92 7.22 8.36
CA SER A 46 9.34 7.59 8.27
C SER A 46 10.06 7.47 9.62
N ILE A 47 9.39 7.82 10.72
CA ILE A 47 9.93 7.69 12.07
C ILE A 47 10.08 6.21 12.46
N LYS A 48 9.07 5.38 12.19
CA LYS A 48 9.14 3.92 12.39
C LYS A 48 10.38 3.31 11.74
N LEU A 49 10.63 3.66 10.47
CA LEU A 49 11.74 3.12 9.70
C LEU A 49 13.09 3.68 10.11
N SER A 50 13.10 4.81 10.82
CA SER A 50 14.32 5.41 11.39
C SER A 50 14.79 4.71 12.66
N ALA A 51 14.08 3.68 13.14
CA ALA A 51 14.47 2.92 14.32
C ALA A 51 15.87 2.30 14.20
N GLU A 52 16.62 2.36 15.29
CA GLU A 52 17.98 1.84 15.36
C GLU A 52 18.03 0.34 15.01
N GLY A 53 19.05 -0.09 14.28
CA GLY A 53 19.22 -1.48 13.84
C GLY A 53 18.32 -1.91 12.68
N ALA A 54 17.45 -1.03 12.14
CA ALA A 54 16.61 -1.38 11.00
C ALA A 54 17.37 -1.71 9.70
N ASP A 55 18.63 -1.31 9.58
CA ASP A 55 19.48 -1.64 8.42
C ASP A 55 19.60 -3.14 8.20
N ARG A 56 19.64 -3.92 9.29
CA ARG A 56 19.89 -5.37 9.24
C ARG A 56 18.69 -6.16 8.70
N TRP A 57 17.48 -5.62 8.83
CA TRP A 57 16.25 -6.35 8.48
C TRP A 57 15.41 -5.67 7.40
N TYR A 58 15.58 -4.36 7.16
CA TYR A 58 14.71 -3.58 6.28
C TYR A 58 14.63 -4.17 4.87
N ARG A 59 15.77 -4.58 4.30
CA ARG A 59 15.82 -5.13 2.94
C ARG A 59 14.97 -6.41 2.83
N CYS A 60 15.15 -7.36 3.75
CA CYS A 60 14.36 -8.59 3.78
C CYS A 60 12.87 -8.30 4.03
N PHE A 61 12.58 -7.38 4.96
CA PHE A 61 11.22 -6.94 5.24
C PHE A 61 10.54 -6.34 4.00
N TYR A 62 11.22 -5.48 3.26
CA TYR A 62 10.68 -4.85 2.06
C TYR A 62 10.37 -5.87 0.96
N HIS A 63 11.23 -6.88 0.78
CA HIS A 63 10.94 -7.95 -0.18
C HIS A 63 9.72 -8.78 0.24
N ASN A 64 9.59 -9.15 1.52
CA ASN A 64 8.41 -9.85 2.02
C ASN A 64 7.13 -9.00 1.91
N LEU A 65 7.25 -7.69 2.15
CA LEU A 65 6.15 -6.75 1.96
C LEU A 65 5.68 -6.72 0.50
N ARG A 66 6.61 -6.69 -0.46
CA ARG A 66 6.31 -6.69 -1.89
C ARG A 66 5.49 -7.92 -2.28
N VAL A 67 5.98 -9.12 -1.94
CA VAL A 67 5.28 -10.38 -2.23
C VAL A 67 3.87 -10.37 -1.63
N ARG A 68 3.75 -10.02 -0.35
CA ARG A 68 2.44 -9.99 0.35
C ARG A 68 1.45 -8.99 -0.28
N MET A 69 1.94 -7.82 -0.70
CA MET A 69 1.08 -6.81 -1.31
C MET A 69 0.71 -7.17 -2.75
N ASP A 70 1.62 -7.81 -3.50
CA ASP A 70 1.33 -8.34 -4.83
C ASP A 70 0.22 -9.41 -4.77
N GLU A 71 0.28 -10.32 -3.79
CA GLU A 71 -0.79 -11.29 -3.52
C GLU A 71 -2.11 -10.60 -3.14
N TYR A 72 -2.07 -9.64 -2.21
CA TYR A 72 -3.26 -8.90 -1.79
C TYR A 72 -3.96 -8.19 -2.97
N TYR A 73 -3.19 -7.53 -3.83
CA TYR A 73 -3.76 -6.83 -4.99
C TYR A 73 -4.21 -7.79 -6.09
N HIS A 74 -3.52 -8.93 -6.25
CA HIS A 74 -3.97 -9.99 -7.14
C HIS A 74 -5.34 -10.53 -6.71
N ASP A 75 -5.47 -10.93 -5.45
CA ASP A 75 -6.72 -11.47 -4.89
C ASP A 75 -7.84 -10.43 -4.95
N LYS A 76 -7.55 -9.17 -4.60
CA LYS A 76 -8.49 -8.06 -4.72
C LYS A 76 -9.00 -7.91 -6.15
N ALA A 77 -8.11 -7.96 -7.13
CA ALA A 77 -8.48 -7.83 -8.55
C ALA A 77 -9.30 -9.03 -9.05
N VAL A 78 -9.01 -10.26 -8.59
CA VAL A 78 -9.82 -11.43 -8.92
C VAL A 78 -11.23 -11.29 -8.35
N MET A 79 -11.36 -10.90 -7.09
CA MET A 79 -12.66 -10.72 -6.44
C MET A 79 -13.48 -9.61 -7.10
N GLU A 80 -12.85 -8.49 -7.45
CA GLU A 80 -13.51 -7.40 -8.18
C GLU A 80 -14.07 -7.86 -9.53
N ARG A 81 -13.36 -8.72 -10.28
CA ARG A 81 -13.87 -9.32 -11.52
C ARG A 81 -15.07 -10.22 -11.27
N VAL A 82 -14.97 -11.18 -10.34
CA VAL A 82 -16.06 -12.11 -10.01
C VAL A 82 -17.33 -11.35 -9.59
N LEU A 83 -17.18 -10.29 -8.80
CA LEU A 83 -18.31 -9.45 -8.39
C LEU A 83 -18.92 -8.66 -9.55
N ASN A 84 -18.11 -8.20 -10.50
CA ASN A 84 -18.60 -7.49 -11.68
C ASN A 84 -19.30 -8.43 -12.66
N ASP A 85 -18.75 -9.61 -12.92
CA ASP A 85 -19.37 -10.64 -13.76
C ASP A 85 -20.77 -11.00 -13.21
N ARG A 86 -20.88 -11.20 -11.89
CA ARG A 86 -22.19 -11.45 -11.24
C ARG A 86 -23.18 -10.27 -11.34
N ARG A 87 -22.69 -9.04 -11.45
CA ARG A 87 -23.55 -7.85 -11.62
C ARG A 87 -24.03 -7.68 -13.05
N GLU A 88 -23.25 -8.10 -14.04
CA GLU A 88 -23.66 -8.09 -15.44
C GLU A 88 -24.83 -9.07 -15.70
N ASP A 89 -24.87 -10.20 -15.00
CA ASP A 89 -26.00 -11.16 -15.03
C ASP A 89 -27.33 -10.59 -14.49
N CYS A 90 -27.32 -9.44 -13.80
CA CYS A 90 -28.52 -8.80 -13.25
C CYS A 90 -29.15 -7.73 -14.16
N TYR A 91 -28.62 -7.51 -15.37
CA TYR A 91 -29.20 -6.61 -16.38
C TYR A 91 -29.74 -7.38 -17.60
N GLY A 92 -30.23 -8.59 -17.39
CA GLY A 92 -31.00 -9.33 -18.40
C GLY A 92 -32.44 -8.84 -18.46
N GLU A 93 -32.88 -8.43 -19.64
CA GLU A 93 -34.23 -8.01 -20.06
C GLU A 93 -34.71 -6.65 -19.54
N ALA A 94 -34.38 -5.60 -20.31
CA ALA A 94 -35.32 -4.51 -20.51
C ALA A 94 -36.41 -5.04 -21.46
N ASP A 95 -37.66 -5.11 -20.98
CA ASP A 95 -38.82 -5.53 -21.78
C ASP A 95 -38.86 -4.75 -23.11
N GLU A 96 -38.73 -5.47 -24.23
CA GLU A 96 -39.04 -4.95 -25.56
C GLU A 96 -40.55 -4.62 -25.60
N VAL A 97 -40.88 -3.34 -25.82
CA VAL A 97 -42.26 -2.80 -25.91
C VAL A 97 -42.81 -2.94 -27.32
#